data_AF-A0A511AC96-F1
#
_entry.id   AF-A0A511AC96-F1
#
_cell.length_a   1.000
_cell.length_b   1.000
_cell.length_c   1.000
_cell.angle_alpha   90.00
_cell.angle_beta   90.00
_cell.angle_gamma   90.00
#
_symmetry.space_group_name_H-M   'P 1'
#
loop_
_entity.id
_entity.type
_entity.pdbx_description
1 polymer ?
#
loop_
_entity_poly.entity_id
_entity_poly.type
_entity_poly.pdbx_seq_one_letter_code
_entity_poly.pdbx_strand_id
1 'polypeptide(L)'
;MVTMTTSWPGDSATVLRWLRATLHADLADSRGATVKGLDDVKITADLEGTDLRHLAFDATRVRLEFDWRASPDLAARDEAAADRHEPHPIHEEPGTLRELRVRAAPIRIERTDVNIDVQAFDLPILWQTFAEPADPRHAESIHSLTIPDDVGPARGTFSASIRTKDLVPLATSLLRPALAEIGVRLGRVKLDAASDGSDGIQVTAYAGGRWKLLVASARANARVQISRDAVITVHEFTLGSRNPLVAVALRFARKPIREIVGKPYDLNGVIGAEGGATSVRIHDLRVTTGSELAVSGRVN
;
A
#
# COMPACT_ATOMS: atom_id res chain seq x y z
N MET A 1 -48.93 1.38 9.14
CA MET A 1 -47.56 0.83 9.18
C MET A 1 -46.83 1.45 7.99
N VAL A 2 -46.09 2.54 8.22
CA VAL A 2 -45.22 3.15 7.22
C VAL A 2 -43.82 2.67 7.56
N THR A 3 -43.34 1.64 6.88
CA THR A 3 -41.91 1.32 6.87
C THR A 3 -41.23 2.46 6.11
N MET A 4 -40.76 3.46 6.84
CA MET A 4 -39.76 4.36 6.29
C MET A 4 -38.51 3.51 6.09
N THR A 5 -38.30 3.04 4.86
CA THR A 5 -36.99 2.58 4.40
C THR A 5 -36.09 3.80 4.53
N THR A 6 -35.35 3.89 5.63
CA THR A 6 -34.33 4.93 5.80
C THR A 6 -33.37 4.76 4.63
N SER A 7 -33.38 5.71 3.69
CA SER A 7 -32.47 5.69 2.55
C SER A 7 -31.04 5.64 3.07
N TRP A 8 -30.25 4.68 2.59
CA TRP A 8 -28.82 4.63 2.86
C TRP A 8 -28.09 5.33 1.70
N PRO A 9 -27.19 6.28 1.96
CA PRO A 9 -26.84 6.84 3.27
C PRO A 9 -27.91 7.81 3.81
N GLY A 10 -28.13 7.81 5.13
CA GLY A 10 -29.17 8.64 5.76
C GLY A 10 -28.72 10.07 6.06
N ASP A 11 -27.55 10.24 6.68
CA ASP A 11 -26.95 11.53 7.01
C ASP A 11 -25.42 11.41 7.22
N SER A 12 -24.73 12.55 7.29
CA SER A 12 -23.27 12.61 7.50
C SER A 12 -22.82 11.91 8.79
N ALA A 13 -23.62 11.97 9.86
CA ALA A 13 -23.26 11.35 11.14
C ALA A 13 -23.31 9.82 11.07
N THR A 14 -24.25 9.28 10.32
CA THR A 14 -24.44 7.86 10.06
C THR A 14 -23.33 7.32 9.17
N VAL A 15 -22.97 8.03 8.10
CA VAL A 15 -21.81 7.69 7.25
C VAL A 15 -20.51 7.70 8.08
N LEU A 16 -20.31 8.72 8.91
CA LEU A 16 -19.13 8.82 9.76
C LEU A 16 -19.01 7.65 10.76
N ARG A 17 -20.12 7.25 11.38
CA ARG A 17 -20.15 6.09 12.28
C ARG A 17 -19.82 4.81 11.55
N TRP A 18 -20.43 4.60 10.38
CA TRP A 18 -20.17 3.43 9.53
C TRP A 18 -18.70 3.39 9.09
N LEU A 19 -18.14 4.48 8.55
CA LEU A 19 -16.74 4.56 8.15
C LEU A 19 -15.77 4.21 9.27
N ARG A 20 -16.03 4.65 10.51
CA ARG A 20 -15.21 4.28 11.67
C ARG A 20 -15.30 2.78 11.95
N ALA A 21 -16.51 2.22 11.98
CA ALA A 21 -16.70 0.79 12.23
C ALA A 21 -15.99 -0.06 11.16
N THR A 22 -16.20 0.26 9.88
CA THR A 22 -15.59 -0.43 8.74
C THR A 22 -14.07 -0.32 8.76
N LEU A 23 -13.53 0.89 8.98
CA LEU A 23 -12.08 1.09 9.06
C LEU A 23 -11.44 0.28 10.20
N HIS A 24 -12.11 0.18 11.35
CA HIS A 24 -11.66 -0.67 12.45
C HIS A 24 -11.70 -2.16 12.09
N ALA A 25 -12.76 -2.63 11.44
CA ALA A 25 -12.89 -4.01 11.01
C ALA A 25 -11.81 -4.39 9.99
N ASP A 26 -11.67 -3.60 8.92
CA ASP A 26 -10.71 -3.86 7.83
C ASP A 26 -9.26 -3.87 8.31
N LEU A 27 -8.92 -2.95 9.22
CA LEU A 27 -7.56 -2.87 9.77
C LEU A 27 -7.31 -3.88 10.89
N ALA A 28 -8.33 -4.32 11.62
CA ALA A 28 -8.20 -5.46 12.54
C ALA A 28 -7.97 -6.77 11.78
N ASP A 29 -8.58 -6.91 10.61
CA ASP A 29 -8.37 -8.04 9.70
C ASP A 29 -7.15 -7.85 8.77
N SER A 30 -6.39 -6.76 8.93
CA SER A 30 -5.21 -6.50 8.10
C SER A 30 -4.12 -7.56 8.31
N ARG A 31 -3.82 -8.28 7.22
CA ARG A 31 -2.98 -9.49 7.23
C ARG A 31 -1.55 -9.15 7.63
N GLY A 32 -1.08 -9.71 8.74
CA GLY A 32 0.33 -9.58 9.15
C GLY A 32 0.75 -8.14 9.47
N ALA A 33 -0.22 -7.26 9.77
CA ALA A 33 0.00 -5.90 10.21
C ALA A 33 -0.81 -5.64 11.49
N THR A 34 -0.14 -5.18 12.53
CA THR A 34 -0.75 -4.59 13.71
C THR A 34 -0.84 -3.09 13.53
N VAL A 35 -2.06 -2.57 13.42
CA VAL A 35 -2.32 -1.14 13.34
C VAL A 35 -2.61 -0.60 14.75
N LYS A 36 -1.86 0.43 15.17
CA LYS A 36 -2.05 1.11 16.45
C LYS A 36 -2.39 2.58 16.24
N GLY A 37 -3.17 3.14 17.16
CA GLY A 37 -3.61 4.54 17.08
C GLY A 37 -4.72 4.75 16.04
N LEU A 38 -5.49 3.71 15.74
CA LEU A 38 -6.61 3.82 14.82
C LEU A 38 -7.73 4.71 15.39
N ASP A 39 -7.92 4.65 16.71
CA ASP A 39 -8.84 5.54 17.43
C ASP A 39 -8.48 7.03 17.27
N ASP A 40 -7.23 7.34 16.90
CA ASP A 40 -6.75 8.71 16.68
C ASP A 40 -7.02 9.21 15.25
N VAL A 41 -7.49 8.35 14.33
CA VAL A 41 -7.80 8.76 12.96
C VAL A 41 -9.00 9.70 12.97
N LYS A 42 -8.77 10.92 12.49
CA LYS A 42 -9.87 11.87 12.32
C LYS A 42 -10.51 11.65 10.97
N ILE A 43 -11.81 11.39 11.01
CA ILE A 43 -12.64 11.24 9.82
C ILE A 43 -13.65 12.38 9.83
N THR A 44 -13.76 13.10 8.72
CA THR A 44 -14.80 14.11 8.48
C THR A 44 -15.52 13.76 7.19
N ALA A 45 -16.85 13.74 7.23
CA ALA A 45 -17.70 13.48 6.09
C ALA A 45 -18.80 14.56 6.02
N ASP A 46 -19.04 15.08 4.82
CA ASP A 46 -20.15 15.98 4.51
C ASP A 46 -20.99 15.38 3.38
N LEU A 47 -22.19 14.91 3.72
CA LEU A 47 -23.14 14.28 2.83
C LEU A 47 -24.22 15.29 2.42
N GLU A 48 -24.47 15.42 1.12
CA GLU A 48 -25.60 16.13 0.56
C GLU A 48 -26.42 15.18 -0.31
N GLY A 49 -27.56 14.72 0.19
CA GLY A 49 -28.32 13.66 -0.47
C GLY A 49 -27.50 12.37 -0.49
N THR A 50 -27.18 11.87 -1.69
CA THR A 50 -26.34 10.68 -1.89
C THR A 50 -24.90 11.03 -2.25
N ASP A 51 -24.60 12.32 -2.46
CA ASP A 51 -23.27 12.82 -2.80
C ASP A 51 -22.45 13.11 -1.53
N LEU A 52 -21.20 12.66 -1.51
CA LEU A 52 -20.21 13.10 -0.52
C LEU A 52 -19.51 14.35 -1.04
N ARG A 53 -19.88 15.52 -0.52
CA ARG A 53 -19.20 16.78 -0.84
C ARG A 53 -17.74 16.76 -0.42
N HIS A 54 -17.47 16.21 0.76
CA HIS A 54 -16.13 16.15 1.32
C HIS A 54 -15.98 14.91 2.20
N LEU A 55 -14.91 14.15 1.97
CA LEU A 55 -14.47 13.07 2.83
C LEU A 55 -12.99 13.23 3.10
N ALA A 56 -12.61 13.38 4.37
CA ALA A 56 -11.21 13.45 4.75
C ALA A 56 -10.84 12.48 5.87
N PHE A 57 -9.66 11.88 5.70
CA PHE A 57 -9.00 11.02 6.66
C PHE A 57 -7.67 11.67 7.06
N ASP A 58 -7.51 11.97 8.33
CA ASP A 58 -6.22 12.35 8.92
C ASP A 58 -5.71 11.18 9.78
N ALA A 59 -4.84 10.39 9.18
CA ALA A 59 -4.14 9.27 9.80
C ALA A 59 -2.78 9.69 10.39
N THR A 60 -2.58 10.99 10.64
CA THR A 60 -1.38 11.46 11.33
C THR A 60 -1.30 10.82 12.71
N ARG A 61 -0.13 10.27 13.06
CA ARG A 61 0.18 9.50 14.28
C ARG A 61 -0.28 8.04 14.30
N VAL A 62 -0.97 7.54 13.27
CA VAL A 62 -1.19 6.11 13.10
C VAL A 62 0.16 5.39 13.05
N ARG A 63 0.24 4.22 13.67
CA ARG A 63 1.44 3.38 13.66
C ARG A 63 1.10 2.03 13.04
N LEU A 64 1.87 1.66 12.03
CA LEU A 64 1.81 0.36 11.37
C LEU A 64 3.03 -0.44 11.81
N GLU A 65 2.81 -1.54 12.53
CA GLU A 65 3.83 -2.53 12.85
C GLU A 65 3.47 -3.81 12.12
N PHE A 66 4.35 -4.37 11.32
CA PHE A 66 4.09 -5.66 10.69
C PHE A 66 4.34 -6.79 11.70
N ASP A 67 3.74 -7.96 11.47
CA ASP A 67 4.11 -9.22 12.12
C ASP A 67 4.43 -10.25 11.03
N TRP A 68 5.64 -10.17 10.53
CA TRP A 68 6.25 -11.07 9.56
C TRP A 68 6.29 -12.53 10.02
N ARG A 69 6.15 -12.81 11.33
CA ARG A 69 6.12 -14.20 11.84
C ARG A 69 4.74 -14.83 11.68
N ALA A 70 3.70 -14.02 11.55
CA ALA A 70 2.42 -14.45 11.06
C ALA A 70 2.49 -14.62 9.53
N SER A 71 3.43 -15.43 9.05
CA SER A 71 3.53 -15.78 7.63
C SER A 71 2.21 -16.44 7.22
N PRO A 72 1.42 -15.85 6.32
CA PRO A 72 0.33 -16.56 5.68
C PRO A 72 0.97 -17.59 4.75
N ASP A 73 0.47 -18.81 4.79
CA ASP A 73 0.45 -19.61 3.57
C ASP A 73 -0.44 -18.83 2.58
N LEU A 74 0.18 -17.97 1.76
CA LEU A 74 -0.51 -17.08 0.82
C LEU A 74 -1.34 -17.89 -0.18
N ALA A 75 -0.89 -19.11 -0.51
CA ALA A 75 -1.57 -20.01 -1.44
C ALA A 75 -2.83 -20.66 -0.84
N ALA A 76 -2.79 -21.12 0.43
CA ALA A 76 -3.95 -21.72 1.10
C ALA A 76 -5.07 -20.71 1.43
N ARG A 77 -4.83 -19.41 1.24
CA ARG A 77 -5.74 -18.32 1.62
C ARG A 77 -6.43 -17.63 0.45
N ASP A 78 -5.85 -17.65 -0.74
CA ASP A 78 -6.59 -17.28 -1.96
C ASP A 78 -7.76 -18.26 -2.17
N GLU A 79 -7.59 -19.53 -1.80
CA GLU A 79 -8.68 -20.53 -1.77
C GLU A 79 -9.77 -20.18 -0.72
N ALA A 80 -9.40 -19.70 0.48
CA ALA A 80 -10.37 -19.34 1.52
C ALA A 80 -11.06 -17.98 1.31
N ALA A 81 -10.45 -17.08 0.52
CA ALA A 81 -11.08 -15.83 0.09
C ALA A 81 -12.03 -16.06 -1.09
N ALA A 82 -11.71 -16.99 -1.99
CA ALA A 82 -12.58 -17.39 -3.10
C ALA A 82 -13.90 -18.06 -2.66
N ASP A 83 -13.95 -18.62 -1.44
CA ASP A 83 -15.16 -19.23 -0.86
C ASP A 83 -16.05 -18.24 -0.08
N ARG A 84 -15.68 -16.96 0.04
CA ARG A 84 -16.58 -15.96 0.63
C ARG A 84 -17.64 -15.61 -0.41
N HIS A 85 -18.87 -16.06 -0.15
CA HIS A 85 -20.02 -15.63 -0.91
C HIS A 85 -20.20 -14.12 -0.71
N GLU A 86 -19.78 -13.30 -1.68
CA GLU A 86 -20.09 -11.88 -1.68
C GLU A 86 -21.61 -11.74 -1.78
N PRO A 87 -22.28 -11.19 -0.75
CA PRO A 87 -23.73 -11.09 -0.77
C PRO A 87 -24.14 -10.20 -1.94
N HIS A 88 -25.17 -10.58 -2.68
CA HIS A 88 -25.69 -9.72 -3.74
C HIS A 88 -26.38 -8.50 -3.11
N PRO A 89 -26.08 -7.27 -3.56
CA PRO A 89 -26.74 -6.09 -3.03
C PRO A 89 -28.24 -6.14 -3.35
N ILE A 90 -29.08 -5.87 -2.34
CA ILE A 90 -30.53 -5.78 -2.51
C ILE A 90 -30.99 -4.37 -2.85
N HIS A 91 -30.12 -3.38 -2.59
CA HIS A 91 -30.35 -1.99 -2.94
C HIS A 91 -29.03 -1.31 -3.24
N GLU A 92 -29.04 -0.52 -4.31
CA GLU A 92 -27.91 0.28 -4.77
C GLU A 92 -28.38 1.70 -5.02
N GLU A 93 -27.61 2.67 -4.54
CA GLU A 93 -27.90 4.09 -4.70
C GLU A 93 -26.63 4.80 -5.20
N PRO A 94 -26.64 5.39 -6.41
CA PRO A 94 -25.48 6.07 -6.95
C PRO A 94 -25.23 7.41 -6.25
N GLY A 95 -23.97 7.80 -6.16
CA GLY A 95 -23.55 9.09 -5.66
C GLY A 95 -22.21 9.52 -6.25
N THR A 96 -21.78 10.72 -5.86
CA THR A 96 -20.46 11.26 -6.22
C THR A 96 -19.70 11.70 -4.97
N LEU A 97 -18.48 11.21 -4.81
CA LEU A 97 -17.48 11.72 -3.88
C LEU A 97 -16.71 12.86 -4.55
N ARG A 98 -17.14 14.10 -4.27
CA ARG A 98 -16.62 15.33 -4.90
C ARG A 98 -15.17 15.61 -4.52
N GLU A 99 -14.83 15.41 -3.25
CA GLU A 99 -13.47 15.59 -2.74
C GLU A 99 -13.14 14.51 -1.70
N LEU A 100 -12.12 13.72 -1.99
CA LEU A 100 -11.46 12.81 -1.06
C LEU A 100 -10.09 13.37 -0.68
N ARG A 101 -9.79 13.43 0.61
CA ARG A 101 -8.45 13.75 1.10
C ARG A 101 -7.97 12.75 2.13
N VAL A 102 -6.85 12.09 1.87
CA VAL A 102 -6.17 11.22 2.83
C VAL A 102 -4.83 11.84 3.16
N ARG A 103 -4.60 12.16 4.43
CA ARG A 103 -3.35 12.74 4.91
C ARG A 103 -2.80 11.92 6.06
N ALA A 104 -1.51 11.63 6.02
CA ALA A 104 -0.79 11.02 7.12
C ALA A 104 0.61 11.65 7.20
N ALA A 105 0.78 12.65 8.06
CA ALA A 105 1.99 13.49 8.09
C ALA A 105 2.50 13.73 9.53
N PRO A 106 3.22 12.76 10.14
CA PRO A 106 3.60 11.47 9.58
C PRO A 106 2.65 10.33 10.00
N ILE A 107 2.58 9.29 9.16
CA ILE A 107 2.30 7.92 9.61
C ILE A 107 3.61 7.27 10.03
N ARG A 108 3.59 6.43 11.07
CA ARG A 108 4.78 5.71 11.52
C ARG A 108 4.72 4.26 11.06
N ILE A 109 5.59 3.88 10.14
CA ILE A 109 5.75 2.49 9.71
C ILE A 109 6.96 1.91 10.46
N GLU A 110 6.73 0.90 11.28
CA GLU A 110 7.68 0.39 12.27
C GLU A 110 8.14 1.48 13.24
N ARG A 111 9.26 2.12 12.90
CA ARG A 111 9.91 3.18 13.67
C ARG A 111 10.27 4.37 12.79
N THR A 112 9.70 4.41 11.59
CA THR A 112 10.07 5.30 10.50
C THR A 112 8.88 6.19 10.17
N ASP A 113 9.10 7.49 10.19
CA ASP A 113 8.07 8.46 9.82
C ASP A 113 8.00 8.54 8.29
N VAL A 114 6.81 8.32 7.75
CA VAL A 114 6.46 8.44 6.33
C VAL A 114 5.35 9.47 6.20
N ASN A 115 5.45 10.35 5.22
CA ASN A 115 4.39 11.30 4.90
C ASN A 115 3.62 10.79 3.69
N ILE A 116 2.29 10.85 3.75
CA ILE A 116 1.39 10.50 2.65
C ILE A 116 0.34 11.61 2.55
N ASP A 117 0.11 12.13 1.34
CA ASP A 117 -1.03 13.01 1.00
C ASP A 117 -1.63 12.51 -0.31
N VAL A 118 -2.90 12.17 -0.30
CA VAL A 118 -3.69 11.74 -1.45
C VAL A 118 -4.92 12.63 -1.55
N GLN A 119 -5.19 13.12 -2.74
CA GLN A 119 -6.39 13.87 -3.06
C GLN A 119 -7.01 13.29 -4.31
N ALA A 120 -8.33 13.10 -4.28
CA ALA A 120 -9.10 12.68 -5.44
C ALA A 120 -10.41 13.47 -5.53
N PHE A 121 -10.92 13.62 -6.75
CA PHE A 121 -12.01 14.52 -7.08
C PHE A 121 -13.02 13.85 -7.99
N ASP A 122 -14.29 14.17 -7.76
CA ASP A 122 -15.44 13.72 -8.55
C ASP A 122 -15.41 12.20 -8.78
N LEU A 123 -15.11 11.43 -7.73
CA LEU A 123 -15.10 9.98 -7.76
C LEU A 123 -16.56 9.47 -7.73
N PRO A 124 -17.00 8.75 -8.76
CA PRO A 124 -18.30 8.11 -8.74
C PRO A 124 -18.29 6.99 -7.69
N ILE A 125 -19.35 6.91 -6.90
CA ILE A 125 -19.50 5.95 -5.83
C ILE A 125 -20.86 5.27 -5.92
N LEU A 126 -20.93 4.05 -5.40
CA LEU A 126 -22.15 3.29 -5.27
C LEU A 126 -22.35 2.90 -3.81
N TRP A 127 -23.46 3.35 -3.25
CA TRP A 127 -23.90 2.94 -1.93
C TRP A 127 -24.65 1.63 -2.06
N GLN A 128 -24.22 0.61 -1.34
CA GLN A 128 -24.81 -0.72 -1.43
C GLN A 128 -25.38 -1.13 -0.07
N THR A 129 -26.52 -1.80 -0.10
CA THR A 129 -27.11 -2.45 1.06
C THR A 129 -27.38 -3.91 0.74
N PHE A 130 -26.98 -4.80 1.65
CA PHE A 130 -27.13 -6.24 1.53
C PHE A 130 -28.30 -6.74 2.39
N ALA A 131 -28.82 -7.93 2.06
CA ALA A 131 -29.88 -8.56 2.87
C ALA A 131 -29.38 -8.98 4.26
N GLU A 132 -28.10 -9.36 4.33
CA GLU A 132 -27.41 -9.80 5.53
C GLU A 132 -26.00 -9.18 5.54
N PRO A 133 -25.37 -9.00 6.72
CA PRO A 133 -24.01 -8.48 6.82
C PRO A 133 -23.01 -9.37 6.05
N ALA A 134 -22.16 -8.75 5.23
CA ALA A 134 -21.11 -9.47 4.48
C ALA A 134 -20.09 -10.17 5.40
N ASP A 135 -19.85 -9.61 6.59
CA ASP A 135 -19.15 -10.27 7.70
C ASP A 135 -20.13 -10.41 8.89
N PRO A 136 -20.50 -11.64 9.27
CA PRO A 136 -21.37 -11.89 10.42
C PRO A 136 -20.86 -11.33 11.75
N ARG A 137 -19.55 -11.03 11.86
CA ARG A 137 -18.93 -10.42 13.06
C ARG A 137 -19.10 -8.91 13.11
N HIS A 138 -19.44 -8.27 11.99
CA HIS A 138 -19.51 -6.82 11.84
C HIS A 138 -20.85 -6.44 11.21
N ALA A 139 -21.85 -6.10 12.03
CA ALA A 139 -23.21 -5.82 11.55
C ALA A 139 -23.26 -4.66 10.54
N GLU A 140 -22.32 -3.71 10.63
CA GLU A 140 -22.17 -2.57 9.72
C GLU A 140 -21.81 -2.98 8.29
N SER A 141 -21.29 -4.20 8.09
CA SER A 141 -21.03 -4.77 6.75
C SER A 141 -22.29 -5.10 5.95
N ILE A 142 -23.48 -4.83 6.50
CA ILE A 142 -24.73 -4.77 5.72
C ILE A 142 -24.74 -3.59 4.73
N HIS A 143 -23.87 -2.61 4.93
CA HIS A 143 -23.68 -1.47 4.03
C HIS A 143 -22.25 -1.44 3.47
N SER A 144 -22.12 -1.03 2.21
CA SER A 144 -20.83 -0.80 1.55
C SER A 144 -20.83 0.48 0.73
N LEU A 145 -19.63 0.97 0.46
CA LEU A 145 -19.32 2.05 -0.48
C LEU A 145 -18.31 1.50 -1.46
N THR A 146 -18.68 1.38 -2.73
CA THR A 146 -17.79 0.91 -3.78
C THR A 146 -17.57 1.99 -4.83
N ILE A 147 -16.42 1.94 -5.50
CA ILE A 147 -16.17 2.71 -6.72
C ILE A 147 -16.46 1.74 -7.86
N PRO A 148 -17.42 2.02 -8.75
CA PRO A 148 -17.72 1.08 -9.83
C PRO A 148 -16.51 0.89 -10.76
N ASP A 149 -16.39 -0.29 -11.36
CA ASP A 149 -15.22 -0.64 -12.18
C ASP A 149 -15.20 0.06 -13.54
N ASP A 150 -16.36 0.47 -14.03
CA ASP A 150 -16.59 0.96 -15.39
C ASP A 150 -16.58 2.48 -15.51
N VAL A 151 -16.32 3.21 -14.43
CA VAL A 151 -16.42 4.65 -14.46
C VAL A 151 -15.16 5.31 -14.98
N GLY A 152 -15.37 6.43 -15.67
CA GLY A 152 -14.32 7.19 -16.34
C GLY A 152 -13.17 7.60 -15.42
N PRO A 153 -12.10 8.16 -16.00
CA PRO A 153 -10.86 8.37 -15.28
C PRO A 153 -11.08 9.15 -13.99
N ALA A 154 -10.57 8.62 -12.87
CA ALA A 154 -10.52 9.35 -11.61
C ALA A 154 -9.77 10.68 -11.83
N ARG A 155 -9.79 11.60 -10.89
CA ARG A 155 -8.87 12.76 -10.95
C ARG A 155 -8.27 12.96 -9.60
N GLY A 156 -6.95 12.93 -9.52
CA GLY A 156 -6.30 13.07 -8.24
C GLY A 156 -4.80 13.32 -8.31
N THR A 157 -4.22 13.51 -7.14
CA THR A 157 -2.79 13.62 -6.92
C THR A 157 -2.42 12.83 -5.69
N PHE A 158 -1.23 12.24 -5.70
CA PHE A 158 -0.67 11.66 -4.50
C PHE A 158 0.79 12.08 -4.32
N SER A 159 1.22 12.09 -3.07
CA SER A 159 2.61 12.22 -2.71
C SER A 159 2.92 11.34 -1.50
N ALA A 160 4.08 10.70 -1.53
CA ALA A 160 4.63 9.95 -0.42
C ALA A 160 6.09 10.36 -0.23
N SER A 161 6.51 10.68 1.00
CA SER A 161 7.90 11.02 1.29
C SER A 161 8.44 10.37 2.55
N ILE A 162 9.74 10.11 2.54
CA ILE A 162 10.50 9.57 3.67
C ILE A 162 11.86 10.25 3.71
N ARG A 163 12.37 10.55 4.91
CA ARG A 163 13.72 11.09 5.05
C ARG A 163 14.74 10.05 4.60
N THR A 164 15.72 10.44 3.79
CA THR A 164 16.74 9.51 3.25
C THR A 164 17.48 8.76 4.35
N LYS A 165 17.74 9.42 5.49
CA LYS A 165 18.36 8.79 6.67
C LYS A 165 17.53 7.66 7.30
N ASP A 166 16.20 7.67 7.09
CA ASP A 166 15.26 6.71 7.67
C ASP A 166 15.00 5.51 6.74
N LEU A 167 15.48 5.56 5.49
CA LEU A 167 15.41 4.43 4.54
C LEU A 167 16.14 3.19 5.05
N VAL A 168 17.33 3.35 5.65
CA VAL A 168 18.12 2.22 6.17
C VAL A 168 17.39 1.53 7.34
N PRO A 169 16.91 2.24 8.38
CA PRO A 169 16.06 1.65 9.41
C PRO A 169 14.85 0.90 8.86
N LEU A 170 14.10 1.50 7.93
CA LEU A 170 12.91 0.89 7.34
C LEU A 170 13.26 -0.37 6.53
N ALA A 171 14.24 -0.29 5.61
CA ALA A 171 14.68 -1.46 4.86
C ALA A 171 15.21 -2.57 5.77
N THR A 172 15.89 -2.20 6.87
CA THR A 172 16.41 -3.18 7.83
C THR A 172 15.29 -3.85 8.62
N SER A 173 14.24 -3.12 9.02
CA SER A 173 13.09 -3.71 9.73
C SER A 173 12.31 -4.67 8.83
N LEU A 174 12.21 -4.35 7.53
CA LEU A 174 11.55 -5.23 6.54
C LEU A 174 12.39 -6.46 6.18
N LEU A 175 13.71 -6.31 5.99
CA LEU A 175 14.58 -7.40 5.53
C LEU A 175 15.00 -8.37 6.64
N ARG A 176 15.12 -7.90 7.88
CA ARG A 176 15.64 -8.72 8.98
C ARG A 176 14.79 -9.96 9.25
N PRO A 177 13.44 -9.91 9.29
CA PRO A 177 12.60 -11.09 9.50
C PRO A 177 12.73 -12.11 8.37
N ALA A 178 12.61 -11.68 7.11
CA ALA A 178 12.74 -12.56 5.94
C ALA A 178 14.10 -13.27 5.88
N LEU A 179 15.19 -12.59 6.25
CA LEU A 179 16.51 -13.22 6.31
C LEU A 179 16.67 -14.15 7.52
N ALA A 180 16.00 -13.88 8.63
CA ALA A 180 16.04 -14.74 9.80
C ALA A 180 15.40 -16.12 9.54
N GLU A 181 14.37 -16.19 8.70
CA GLU A 181 13.72 -17.45 8.29
C GLU A 181 14.69 -18.41 7.61
N ILE A 182 15.60 -17.90 6.79
CA ILE A 182 16.67 -18.69 6.15
C ILE A 182 17.94 -18.81 7.03
N GLY A 183 17.85 -18.43 8.31
CA GLY A 183 18.93 -18.53 9.29
C GLY A 183 20.02 -17.45 9.16
N VAL A 184 19.78 -16.40 8.39
CA VAL A 184 20.73 -15.30 8.17
C VAL A 184 20.43 -14.15 9.14
N ARG A 185 21.38 -13.88 10.03
CA ARG A 185 21.31 -12.72 10.92
C ARG A 185 21.83 -11.49 10.19
N LEU A 186 20.93 -10.59 9.82
CA LEU A 186 21.28 -9.30 9.22
C LEU A 186 22.06 -8.43 10.22
N GLY A 187 23.24 -7.99 9.80
CA GLY A 187 24.13 -7.12 10.56
C GLY A 187 24.01 -5.67 10.08
N ARG A 188 25.11 -5.11 9.58
CA ARG A 188 25.16 -3.72 9.10
C ARG A 188 24.54 -3.61 7.72
N VAL A 189 23.54 -2.74 7.58
CA VAL A 189 22.98 -2.32 6.29
C VAL A 189 23.41 -0.89 6.01
N LYS A 190 23.76 -0.61 4.76
CA LYS A 190 23.88 0.75 4.22
C LYS A 190 23.07 0.80 2.94
N LEU A 191 22.29 1.86 2.77
CA LEU A 191 21.52 2.12 1.57
C LEU A 191 21.78 3.57 1.20
N ASP A 192 22.06 3.79 -0.07
CA ASP A 192 22.23 5.09 -0.68
C ASP A 192 21.34 5.13 -1.92
N ALA A 193 20.62 6.23 -2.11
CA ALA A 193 19.75 6.45 -3.25
C ALA A 193 20.07 7.83 -3.82
N ALA A 194 20.51 7.86 -5.07
CA ALA A 194 20.84 9.06 -5.79
C ALA A 194 20.01 9.16 -7.07
N SER A 195 19.70 10.37 -7.50
CA SER A 195 19.13 10.59 -8.83
C SER A 195 20.16 10.23 -9.90
N ASP A 196 19.70 9.52 -10.93
CA ASP A 196 20.46 9.11 -12.12
C ASP A 196 19.94 9.84 -13.37
N GLY A 197 19.39 11.06 -13.20
CA GLY A 197 18.74 11.85 -14.25
C GLY A 197 17.30 12.23 -13.90
N SER A 198 16.50 12.61 -14.92
CA SER A 198 15.12 13.08 -14.74
C SER A 198 14.17 12.02 -14.19
N ASP A 199 14.39 10.75 -14.55
CA ASP A 199 13.44 9.66 -14.28
C ASP A 199 14.14 8.38 -13.73
N GLY A 200 15.42 8.50 -13.38
CA GLY A 200 16.26 7.40 -12.91
C GLY A 200 16.68 7.55 -11.45
N ILE A 201 16.73 6.44 -10.73
CA ILE A 201 17.26 6.32 -9.37
C ILE A 201 18.33 5.24 -9.36
N GLN A 202 19.53 5.62 -8.93
CA GLN A 202 20.56 4.65 -8.61
C GLN A 202 20.49 4.30 -7.12
N VAL A 203 20.28 3.03 -6.82
CA VAL A 203 20.24 2.49 -5.46
C VAL A 203 21.48 1.64 -5.22
N THR A 204 22.30 2.04 -4.26
CA THR A 204 23.44 1.23 -3.80
C THR A 204 23.15 0.70 -2.40
N ALA A 205 23.12 -0.62 -2.27
CA ALA A 205 22.91 -1.30 -0.99
C ALA A 205 24.12 -2.15 -0.59
N TYR A 206 24.46 -2.12 0.69
CA TYR A 206 25.45 -3.01 1.30
C TYR A 206 24.80 -3.67 2.49
N ALA A 207 24.88 -4.99 2.54
CA ALA A 207 24.38 -5.78 3.64
C ALA A 207 25.48 -6.70 4.16
N GLY A 208 25.84 -6.56 5.42
CA GLY A 208 26.60 -7.56 6.17
C GLY A 208 25.64 -8.49 6.88
N GLY A 209 25.92 -9.78 6.90
CA GLY A 209 25.12 -10.76 7.61
C GLY A 209 25.97 -11.89 8.17
N ARG A 210 25.39 -12.68 9.06
CA ARG A 210 26.02 -13.90 9.58
C ARG A 210 25.09 -15.09 9.33
N TRP A 211 25.62 -16.13 8.73
CA TRP A 211 24.92 -17.41 8.57
C TRP A 211 25.66 -18.47 9.38
N LYS A 212 25.03 -18.97 10.45
CA LYS A 212 25.67 -19.85 11.45
C LYS A 212 26.97 -19.23 12.00
N LEU A 213 28.13 -19.77 11.63
CA LEU A 213 29.45 -19.28 12.01
C LEU A 213 30.12 -18.38 10.95
N LEU A 214 29.56 -18.33 9.73
CA LEU A 214 30.14 -17.64 8.59
C LEU A 214 29.70 -16.17 8.53
N VAL A 215 30.67 -15.27 8.47
CA VAL A 215 30.42 -13.86 8.19
C VAL A 215 30.33 -13.65 6.68
N ALA A 216 29.19 -13.14 6.24
CA ALA A 216 28.90 -12.84 4.85
C ALA A 216 28.75 -11.32 4.68
N SER A 217 29.15 -10.83 3.52
CA SER A 217 28.82 -9.47 3.10
C SER A 217 28.34 -9.53 1.66
N ALA A 218 27.31 -8.76 1.33
CA ALA A 218 26.80 -8.61 -0.01
C ALA A 218 26.77 -7.11 -0.33
N ARG A 219 27.14 -6.79 -1.57
CA ARG A 219 26.94 -5.48 -2.17
C ARG A 219 26.00 -5.67 -3.35
N ALA A 220 24.94 -4.88 -3.36
CA ALA A 220 24.02 -4.75 -4.47
C ALA A 220 24.09 -3.32 -5.01
N ASN A 221 24.10 -3.15 -6.33
CA ASN A 221 23.87 -1.87 -6.98
C ASN A 221 22.80 -2.10 -8.04
N ALA A 222 21.73 -1.30 -7.97
CA ALA A 222 20.60 -1.34 -8.87
C ALA A 222 20.40 0.04 -9.49
N ARG A 223 20.25 0.08 -10.82
CA ARG A 223 19.77 1.25 -11.55
C ARG A 223 18.31 1.01 -11.88
N VAL A 224 17.43 1.79 -11.27
CA VAL A 224 15.98 1.69 -11.44
C VAL A 224 15.51 2.93 -12.18
N GLN A 225 14.86 2.75 -13.32
CA GLN A 225 14.13 3.82 -13.98
C GLN A 225 12.65 3.69 -13.64
N ILE A 226 12.03 4.83 -13.36
CA ILE A 226 10.60 4.92 -13.09
C ILE A 226 10.02 5.83 -14.17
N SER A 227 9.24 5.26 -15.07
CA SER A 227 8.58 6.04 -16.13
C SER A 227 7.43 6.88 -15.55
N ARG A 228 7.01 7.89 -16.31
CA ARG A 228 5.85 8.72 -15.95
C ARG A 228 4.54 7.94 -15.91
N ASP A 229 4.44 6.82 -16.61
CA ASP A 229 3.27 5.94 -16.64
C ASP A 229 3.35 4.84 -15.57
N ALA A 230 4.10 5.08 -14.49
CA ALA A 230 4.25 4.17 -13.36
C ALA A 230 4.83 2.79 -13.72
N VAL A 231 5.65 2.74 -14.79
CA VAL A 231 6.40 1.54 -15.14
C VAL A 231 7.78 1.59 -14.50
N ILE A 232 8.06 0.63 -13.64
CA ILE A 232 9.37 0.45 -13.00
C ILE A 232 10.19 -0.52 -13.85
N THR A 233 11.38 -0.10 -14.28
CA THR A 233 12.32 -0.96 -14.99
C THR A 233 13.66 -0.98 -14.28
N VAL A 234 14.15 -2.17 -13.94
CA VAL A 234 15.50 -2.35 -13.40
C VAL A 234 16.46 -2.58 -14.57
N HIS A 235 17.26 -1.57 -14.92
CA HIS A 235 18.18 -1.65 -16.07
C HIS A 235 19.43 -2.45 -15.79
N GLU A 236 20.01 -2.18 -14.62
CA GLU A 236 21.25 -2.81 -14.20
C GLU A 236 21.07 -3.28 -12.78
N PHE A 237 21.48 -4.52 -12.53
CA PHE A 237 21.58 -5.04 -11.19
C PHE A 237 22.87 -5.83 -11.05
N THR A 238 23.76 -5.35 -10.20
CA THR A 238 25.02 -6.02 -9.88
C THR A 238 24.98 -6.51 -8.45
N LEU A 239 25.30 -7.79 -8.25
CA LEU A 239 25.37 -8.42 -6.95
C LEU A 239 26.73 -9.10 -6.78
N GLY A 240 27.40 -8.74 -5.69
CA GLY A 240 28.74 -9.25 -5.39
C GLY A 240 28.97 -9.42 -3.90
N SER A 241 30.00 -10.20 -3.58
CA SER A 241 30.52 -10.36 -2.22
C SER A 241 32.03 -10.33 -2.26
N ARG A 242 32.65 -9.82 -1.19
CA ARG A 242 34.10 -9.98 -0.96
C ARG A 242 34.45 -11.35 -0.40
N ASN A 243 33.48 -12.10 0.11
CA ASN A 243 33.68 -13.47 0.58
C ASN A 243 33.50 -14.43 -0.61
N PRO A 244 34.51 -15.23 -1.00
CA PRO A 244 34.45 -16.09 -2.17
C PRO A 244 33.34 -17.16 -2.07
N LEU A 245 33.05 -17.69 -0.88
CA LEU A 245 31.97 -18.67 -0.68
C LEU A 245 30.60 -18.04 -0.92
N VAL A 246 30.41 -16.82 -0.42
CA VAL A 246 29.18 -16.06 -0.63
C VAL A 246 29.06 -15.64 -2.09
N ALA A 247 30.17 -15.26 -2.74
CA ALA A 247 30.16 -14.93 -4.16
C ALA A 247 29.72 -16.12 -5.04
N VAL A 248 30.11 -17.34 -4.67
CA VAL A 248 29.63 -18.57 -5.33
C VAL A 248 28.14 -18.78 -5.08
N ALA A 249 27.66 -18.66 -3.84
CA ALA A 249 26.22 -18.78 -3.53
C ALA A 249 25.38 -17.73 -4.29
N LEU A 250 25.84 -16.48 -4.30
CA LEU A 250 25.20 -15.38 -5.03
C LEU A 250 25.18 -15.63 -6.54
N ARG A 251 26.13 -16.40 -7.09
CA ARG A 251 26.14 -16.75 -8.52
C ARG A 251 24.92 -17.58 -8.91
N PHE A 252 24.40 -18.42 -8.00
CA PHE A 252 23.16 -19.15 -8.21
C PHE A 252 21.93 -18.21 -8.12
N ALA A 253 21.95 -17.23 -7.22
CA ALA A 253 20.91 -16.20 -7.14
C ALA A 253 20.90 -15.24 -8.35
N ARG A 254 21.98 -15.17 -9.16
CA ARG A 254 22.02 -14.30 -10.36
C ARG A 254 21.01 -14.67 -11.44
N LYS A 255 20.53 -15.92 -11.49
CA LYS A 255 19.59 -16.35 -12.54
C LYS A 255 18.21 -15.71 -12.34
N PRO A 256 17.51 -15.88 -11.20
CA PRO A 256 16.22 -15.21 -10.97
C PRO A 256 16.35 -13.68 -10.99
N ILE A 257 17.49 -13.14 -10.54
CA ILE A 257 17.74 -11.70 -10.59
C ILE A 257 17.85 -11.19 -12.03
N ARG A 258 18.53 -11.93 -12.93
CA ARG A 258 18.59 -11.58 -14.35
C ARG A 258 17.22 -11.66 -15.03
N GLU A 259 16.31 -12.48 -14.50
CA GLU A 259 14.94 -12.54 -15.00
C GLU A 259 14.11 -11.32 -14.58
N ILE A 260 14.55 -10.53 -13.59
CA ILE A 260 13.91 -9.26 -13.19
C ILE A 260 14.52 -8.08 -13.96
N VAL A 261 15.83 -8.12 -14.22
CA VAL A 261 16.52 -7.08 -14.99
C VAL A 261 15.96 -6.98 -16.40
N GLY A 262 15.59 -5.77 -16.82
CA GLY A 262 15.02 -5.47 -18.13
C GLY A 262 13.53 -5.78 -18.27
N LYS A 263 12.88 -6.39 -17.26
CA LYS A 263 11.43 -6.57 -17.29
C LYS A 263 10.73 -5.30 -16.79
N PRO A 264 9.79 -4.74 -17.55
CA PRO A 264 8.94 -3.66 -17.06
C PRO A 264 7.97 -4.22 -16.03
N TYR A 265 7.84 -3.52 -14.90
CA TYR A 265 6.86 -3.79 -13.87
C TYR A 265 5.87 -2.63 -13.83
N ASP A 266 4.66 -2.85 -14.34
CA ASP A 266 3.60 -1.84 -14.39
C ASP A 266 2.87 -1.79 -13.04
N LEU A 267 3.02 -0.68 -12.31
CA LEU A 267 2.34 -0.47 -11.03
C LEU A 267 0.82 -0.40 -11.18
N ASN A 268 0.32 0.04 -12.33
CA ASN A 268 -1.13 0.11 -12.58
C ASN A 268 -1.75 -1.28 -12.68
N GLY A 269 -1.01 -2.26 -13.20
CA GLY A 269 -1.45 -3.65 -13.25
C GLY A 269 -1.58 -4.30 -11.87
N VAL A 270 -0.77 -3.86 -10.90
CA VAL A 270 -0.83 -4.36 -9.51
C VAL A 270 -2.02 -3.76 -8.77
N ILE A 271 -2.23 -2.45 -8.91
CA ILE A 271 -3.35 -1.74 -8.29
C ILE A 271 -4.69 -2.31 -8.78
N GLY A 272 -4.82 -2.54 -10.09
CA GLY A 272 -6.03 -3.13 -10.67
C GLY A 272 -6.29 -4.59 -10.26
N ALA A 273 -5.26 -5.35 -9.87
CA ALA A 273 -5.41 -6.76 -9.48
C ALA A 273 -5.75 -6.95 -7.99
N GLU A 274 -5.25 -6.09 -7.11
CA GLU A 274 -5.50 -6.19 -5.65
C GLU A 274 -6.71 -5.38 -5.18
N GLY A 275 -7.14 -4.36 -5.93
CA GLY A 275 -8.16 -3.40 -5.51
C GLY A 275 -9.52 -3.49 -6.22
N GLY A 276 -9.71 -4.38 -7.19
CA GLY A 276 -10.92 -4.49 -8.02
C GLY A 276 -11.13 -3.32 -8.99
N ALA A 277 -10.75 -2.11 -8.60
CA ALA A 277 -10.90 -0.87 -9.38
C ALA A 277 -9.91 -0.82 -10.56
N THR A 278 -10.31 -1.40 -11.68
CA THR A 278 -9.61 -1.32 -12.98
C THR A 278 -9.56 0.10 -13.58
N SER A 279 -10.28 1.05 -12.98
CA SER A 279 -10.43 2.43 -13.46
C SER A 279 -9.37 3.42 -12.93
N VAL A 280 -8.52 3.03 -11.97
CA VAL A 280 -7.53 3.94 -11.37
C VAL A 280 -6.14 3.72 -11.95
N ARG A 281 -5.59 4.75 -12.62
CA ARG A 281 -4.26 4.75 -13.25
C ARG A 281 -3.39 5.90 -12.74
N ILE A 282 -2.12 5.59 -12.53
CA ILE A 282 -1.09 6.55 -12.15
C ILE A 282 -0.38 7.08 -13.39
N HIS A 283 -0.26 8.41 -13.48
CA HIS A 283 0.48 9.12 -14.51
C HIS A 283 1.31 10.29 -13.94
N ASP A 284 2.22 10.81 -14.76
CA ASP A 284 3.21 11.85 -14.40
C ASP A 284 3.92 11.55 -13.09
N LEU A 285 4.31 10.28 -12.89
CA LEU A 285 5.06 9.85 -11.73
C LEU A 285 6.44 10.53 -11.72
N ARG A 286 6.77 11.16 -10.60
CA ARG A 286 8.03 11.86 -10.38
C ARG A 286 8.65 11.34 -9.10
N VAL A 287 9.95 11.11 -9.14
CA VAL A 287 10.73 10.79 -7.96
C VAL A 287 11.83 11.81 -7.76
N THR A 288 11.90 12.33 -6.54
CA THR A 288 12.92 13.29 -6.13
C THR A 288 13.75 12.67 -5.03
N THR A 289 15.06 12.91 -5.09
CA THR A 289 16.05 12.41 -4.13
C THR A 289 16.84 13.57 -3.55
N GLY A 290 17.32 13.43 -2.32
CA GLY A 290 18.04 14.47 -1.59
C GLY A 290 18.05 14.18 -0.09
N SER A 291 17.69 15.16 0.74
CA SER A 291 17.43 14.93 2.16
C SER A 291 16.22 14.02 2.42
N GLU A 292 15.32 13.95 1.45
CA GLU A 292 14.16 13.07 1.43
C GLU A 292 14.10 12.33 0.08
N LEU A 293 13.54 11.13 0.13
CA LEU A 293 13.06 10.40 -1.04
C LEU A 293 11.56 10.64 -1.11
N ALA A 294 11.11 11.32 -2.17
CA ALA A 294 9.69 11.61 -2.37
C ALA A 294 9.21 11.14 -3.74
N VAL A 295 8.06 10.47 -3.75
CA VAL A 295 7.35 10.01 -4.93
C VAL A 295 6.05 10.79 -5.02
N SER A 296 5.76 11.38 -6.18
CA SER A 296 4.51 12.10 -6.40
C SER A 296 3.98 11.80 -7.79
N GLY A 297 2.67 11.77 -7.95
CA GLY A 297 2.05 11.53 -9.25
C GLY A 297 0.61 12.04 -9.31
N ARG A 298 0.01 11.86 -10.48
CA ARG A 298 -1.40 12.13 -10.73
C ARG A 298 -2.11 10.80 -10.87
N VAL A 299 -3.36 10.79 -10.43
CA VAL A 299 -4.24 9.65 -10.59
C VAL A 299 -5.31 10.05 -11.59
N ASN A 300 -5.53 9.20 -12.58
CA ASN A 300 -6.70 9.26 -13.42
C ASN A 300 -7.34 7.90 -13.64
#